data_AF-A0A9Q0J7E7-F1
#
_entry.id   AF-A0A9Q0J7E7-F1
#
_cell.length_a   1.000
_cell.length_b   1.000
_cell.length_c   1.000
_cell.angle_alpha   90.00
_cell.angle_beta   90.00
_cell.angle_gamma   90.00
#
_symmetry.space_group_name_H-M   'P 1'
#
loop_
_entity.id
_entity.type
_entity.pdbx_description
1 polymer ?
#
loop_
_entity_poly.entity_id
_entity_poly.type
_entity_poly.pdbx_seq_one_letter_code
_entity_poly.pdbx_strand_id
1 'polypeptide(L)' 'MSAVAKDLITGKTMQMTSTADQHYSMDYYMQKTYYKTASLISHGCKSMAILAEHTIEVELLAFEYGRNLVCELLNS' A
#
# COMPACT_ATOMS: atom_id res chain seq x y z
N MET A 1 9.40 -8.69 -4.27
CA MET A 1 9.66 -8.79 -2.81
C MET A 1 10.49 -7.66 -2.21
N SER A 2 11.58 -7.16 -2.83
CA SER A 2 12.41 -6.08 -2.24
C SER A 2 11.67 -4.73 -2.05
N ALA A 3 10.69 -4.41 -2.89
CA ALA A 3 9.94 -3.15 -2.82
C ALA A 3 9.04 -3.04 -1.56
N VAL A 4 8.38 -4.13 -1.15
CA VAL A 4 7.56 -4.18 0.07
C VAL A 4 8.35 -3.82 1.31
N ALA A 5 9.60 -4.31 1.42
CA ALA A 5 10.45 -3.99 2.55
C ALA A 5 10.79 -2.49 2.60
N LYS A 6 11.03 -1.88 1.43
CA LYS A 6 11.24 -0.42 1.32
C LYS A 6 9.99 0.35 1.71
N ASP A 7 8.83 -0.07 1.24
CA ASP A 7 7.55 0.59 1.56
C ASP A 7 7.24 0.51 3.06
N LEU A 8 7.51 -0.63 3.69
CA LEU A 8 7.36 -0.78 5.14
C LEU A 8 8.32 0.11 5.93
N ILE A 9 9.58 0.20 5.48
CA ILE A 9 10.57 1.12 6.08
C ILE A 9 10.08 2.55 5.94
N THR A 10 9.62 2.96 4.75
CA THR A 10 9.04 4.28 4.50
C THR A 10 7.84 4.56 5.41
N GLY A 11 6.90 3.62 5.55
CA GLY A 11 5.75 3.78 6.45
C GLY A 11 6.14 3.92 7.92
N LYS A 12 7.18 3.21 8.38
CA LYS A 12 7.74 3.37 9.73
C LYS A 12 8.47 4.71 9.91
N THR A 13 9.22 5.15 8.90
CA THR A 13 9.87 6.46 8.90
C THR A 13 8.83 7.56 8.99
N MET A 14 7.77 7.51 8.17
CA MET A 14 6.64 8.44 8.24
C MET A 14 5.99 8.44 9.64
N GLN A 15 5.86 7.29 10.30
CA GLN A 15 5.38 7.24 11.68
C GLN A 15 6.31 7.92 12.70
N MET A 16 7.63 7.83 12.50
CA MET A 16 8.62 8.39 13.43
C MET A 16 8.85 9.89 13.19
N THR A 17 8.68 10.36 11.96
CA THR A 17 8.91 11.76 11.57
C THR A 17 7.65 12.61 11.54
N SER A 18 6.47 12.01 11.75
CA SER A 18 5.20 12.72 11.68
C SER A 18 5.03 13.72 12.82
N THR A 19 4.81 14.99 12.47
CA THR A 19 4.46 16.05 13.42
C THR A 19 2.96 16.05 13.74
N ALA A 20 2.56 16.72 14.82
CA ALA A 20 1.16 16.74 15.27
C ALA A 20 0.18 17.23 14.18
N ASP A 21 0.56 18.21 13.36
CA ASP A 21 -0.25 18.66 12.22
C ASP A 21 -0.42 17.60 11.12
N GLN A 22 0.61 16.80 10.86
CA GLN A 22 0.54 15.71 9.88
C GLN A 22 -0.34 14.55 10.35
N HIS A 23 -0.51 14.39 11.67
CA HIS A 23 -1.44 13.41 12.23
C HIS A 23 -2.92 13.74 11.98
N TYR A 24 -3.26 15.03 11.79
CA TYR A 24 -4.62 15.46 11.46
C TYR A 24 -4.88 15.53 9.96
N SER A 25 -3.85 15.38 9.12
CA SER A 25 -3.99 15.31 7.67
C SER A 25 -4.46 13.91 7.25
N MET A 26 -5.68 13.84 6.74
CA MET A 26 -6.27 12.60 6.21
C MET A 26 -5.43 12.03 5.06
N ASP A 27 -4.87 12.89 4.20
CA ASP A 27 -3.99 12.47 3.11
C ASP A 27 -2.72 11.79 3.63
N TYR A 28 -2.12 12.33 4.69
CA TYR A 28 -0.93 11.74 5.32
C TYR A 28 -1.26 10.38 5.96
N TYR A 29 -2.43 10.27 6.59
CA TYR A 29 -2.90 9.01 7.17
C TYR A 29 -3.15 7.94 6.09
N MET A 30 -3.80 8.30 4.98
CA MET A 30 -3.99 7.40 3.84
C MET A 30 -2.66 6.95 3.24
N GLN A 31 -1.73 7.90 3.03
CA GLN A 31 -0.42 7.60 2.45
C GLN A 31 0.42 6.69 3.36
N LYS A 32 0.45 6.97 4.66
CA LYS A 32 1.11 6.12 5.65
C LYS A 32 0.52 4.70 5.68
N THR A 33 -0.81 4.59 5.61
CA THR A 33 -1.49 3.28 5.64
C THR A 33 -1.25 2.50 4.36
N TYR A 34 -1.18 3.19 3.21
CA TYR A 34 -0.81 2.58 1.94
C TYR A 34 0.58 1.94 2.01
N TYR A 35 1.60 2.69 2.46
CA TYR A 35 2.97 2.19 2.55
C TYR A 35 3.13 1.04 3.55
N LYS A 36 2.32 1.03 4.61
CA LYS A 36 2.40 0.02 5.67
C LYS A 36 1.67 -1.28 5.32
N THR A 37 0.56 -1.22 4.57
CA THR A 37 -0.34 -2.37 4.40
C THR A 37 -0.76 -2.61 2.94
N ALA A 38 -1.17 -1.58 2.21
CA ALA A 38 -1.60 -1.74 0.81
C ALA A 38 -0.46 -2.17 -0.12
N SER A 39 0.76 -1.66 0.11
CA SER A 39 1.97 -2.02 -0.65
C SER A 39 2.24 -3.53 -0.63
N LEU A 40 2.07 -4.17 0.53
CA LEU A 40 2.23 -5.60 0.71
C LEU A 40 1.16 -6.40 -0.04
N ILE A 41 -0.10 -5.97 0.05
CA ILE A 41 -1.23 -6.61 -0.65
C ILE A 41 -1.05 -6.50 -2.16
N SER A 42 -0.78 -5.29 -2.67
CA SER A 42 -0.58 -5.06 -4.09
C SER A 42 0.64 -5.81 -4.64
N HIS A 43 1.75 -5.88 -3.90
CA HIS A 43 2.89 -6.70 -4.30
C HIS A 43 2.65 -8.21 -4.19
N GLY A 44 1.84 -8.65 -3.22
CA GLY A 44 1.43 -10.05 -3.10
C GLY A 44 0.58 -10.48 -4.28
N CYS A 45 -0.42 -9.67 -4.64
CA CYS A 45 -1.23 -9.86 -5.84
C CYS A 45 -0.39 -9.83 -7.12
N LYS A 46 0.58 -8.91 -7.21
CA LYS A 46 1.55 -8.83 -8.30
C LYS A 46 2.34 -10.14 -8.46
N SER A 47 2.91 -10.65 -7.36
CA SER A 47 3.65 -11.91 -7.37
C SER A 47 2.79 -13.13 -7.70
N MET A 48 1.54 -13.17 -7.23
CA MET A 48 0.57 -14.22 -7.57
C MET A 48 0.17 -14.18 -9.04
N ALA A 49 -0.03 -12.99 -9.62
CA ALA A 49 -0.37 -12.82 -11.03
C ALA A 49 0.79 -13.27 -11.95
N ILE A 50 2.03 -12.93 -11.60
CA ILE A 50 3.23 -13.41 -12.29
C ILE A 50 3.34 -14.94 -12.19
N LEU A 51 3.09 -15.52 -11.00
CA LEU A 51 3.15 -16.96 -10.78
C LEU A 51 2.02 -17.73 -11.51
N ALA A 52 0.88 -17.08 -11.74
CA ALA A 52 -0.28 -17.64 -12.44
C ALA A 52 -0.20 -17.49 -13.98
N GLU A 53 0.92 -17.02 -14.54
CA GLU A 53 1.10 -16.72 -15.97
C GLU A 53 0.01 -15.81 -16.55
N HIS A 54 -0.57 -14.93 -15.73
CA HIS A 54 -1.70 -14.10 -16.14
C HIS A 54 -1.25 -12.73 -16.66
N THR A 55 -2.03 -12.17 -17.59
CA THR A 55 -1.73 -10.96 -18.36
C THR A 55 -1.53 -9.72 -17.47
N ILE A 56 -0.67 -8.79 -17.90
CA ILE A 56 -0.28 -7.53 -17.22
C ILE A 56 -1.50 -6.72 -16.72
N GLU A 57 -2.65 -6.84 -17.39
CA GLU A 57 -3.90 -6.19 -17.04
C GLU A 57 -4.45 -6.62 -15.67
N VAL A 58 -4.32 -7.89 -15.31
CA VAL A 58 -4.76 -8.40 -13.99
C VAL A 58 -3.81 -7.97 -12.88
N GLU A 59 -2.53 -7.79 -13.22
CA GLU A 59 -1.52 -7.26 -12.31
C GLU A 59 -1.84 -5.80 -11.89
N LEU A 60 -2.24 -4.98 -12.86
CA LEU A 60 -2.69 -3.59 -12.63
C LEU A 60 -4.02 -3.54 -11.88
N LEU A 61 -5.01 -4.34 -12.29
CA LEU A 61 -6.30 -4.44 -11.60
C LEU A 61 -6.13 -4.85 -10.13
N ALA A 62 -5.25 -5.80 -9.85
CA ALA A 62 -5.02 -6.25 -8.47
C ALA A 62 -4.22 -5.23 -7.65
N PHE A 63 -3.31 -4.46 -8.27
CA PHE A 63 -2.64 -3.34 -7.64
C PHE A 63 -3.64 -2.23 -7.25
N GLU A 64 -4.54 -1.90 -8.17
CA GLU A 64 -5.58 -0.88 -7.99
C GLU A 64 -6.65 -1.31 -6.99
N TYR A 65 -7.03 -2.60 -7.01
CA TYR A 65 -7.88 -3.22 -6.01
C TYR A 65 -7.27 -3.16 -4.61
N GLY A 66 -5.99 -3.53 -4.45
CA GLY A 66 -5.29 -3.45 -3.16
C GLY A 66 -5.22 -2.03 -2.60
N ARG A 67 -5.08 -1.02 -3.48
CA ARG A 67 -5.11 0.39 -3.10
C ARG A 67 -6.52 0.83 -2.66
N ASN A 68 -7.55 0.46 -3.41
CA ASN A 68 -8.94 0.86 -3.12
C ASN A 68 -9.50 0.14 -1.89
N LEU A 69 -9.22 -1.16 -1.71
CA LEU A 69 -9.67 -1.93 -0.55
C LEU A 69 -9.12 -1.37 0.76
N VAL A 70 -7.86 -0.95 0.78
CA VAL A 70 -7.26 -0.33 1.96
C VAL A 70 -7.83 1.07 2.22
N CYS A 71 -8.19 1.83 1.19
CA CYS A 71 -8.88 3.11 1.35
C CYS A 71 -10.33 2.95 1.87
N GLU A 72 -11.06 1.91 1.48
CA GLU A 72 -12.40 1.62 2.01
C GLU A 72 -12.36 1.20 3.48
N LEU A 73 -11.39 0.36 3.87
CA LEU A 73 -11.22 -0.08 5.27
C LEU A 73 -10.85 1.05 6.24
N LEU A 74 -10.38 2.20 5.74
CA LEU A 74 -10.04 3.37 6.56
C LEU A 74 -11.15 4.42 6.65
N ASN A 75 -12.19 4.33 5.81
CA ASN A 75 -13.35 5.22 5.83
C ASN A 75 -14.54 4.67 6.64
N SER A 76 -14.39 3.48 7.25
CA SER A 76 -15.42 2.82 8.08
C SER A 76 -15.17 2.97 9.57
#